data_AF-A0A849HIA2-F1
#
_entry.id   AF-A0A849HIA2-F1
#
_cell.length_a   1.000
_cell.length_b   1.000
_cell.length_c   1.000
_cell.angle_alpha   90.00
_cell.angle_beta   90.00
_cell.angle_gamma   90.00
#
_symmetry.space_group_name_H-M   'P 1'
#
loop_
_entity.id
_entity.type
_entity.pdbx_description
1 polymer ?
#
loop_
_entity_poly.entity_id
_entity_poly.type
_entity_poly.pdbx_seq_one_letter_code
_entity_poly.pdbx_strand_id
1 'polypeptide(L)' 'MITDFLRMALRFKADNRAVTAIEYALIAALIAVVIISAVTALGTGVSNTFSTVASEL' A
#
# COMPACT_ATOMS: atom_id res chain seq x y z
N MET A 1 -8.72 22.40 35.53
CA MET A 1 -8.44 23.38 34.44
C MET A 1 -7.01 23.27 33.93
N ILE A 2 -5.98 23.66 34.68
CA ILE A 2 -4.57 23.53 34.23
C ILE A 2 -4.12 22.07 34.11
N THR A 3 -4.55 21.21 35.04
CA THR A 3 -4.28 19.77 35.03
C THR A 3 -4.81 19.06 33.79
N ASP A 4 -5.96 19.49 33.29
CA ASP A 4 -6.63 18.89 32.13
C ASP A 4 -5.90 19.25 30.85
N PHE A 5 -5.44 20.50 30.75
CA PHE A 5 -4.57 20.97 29.66
C PHE A 5 -3.24 20.21 29.63
N LEU A 6 -2.58 20.03 30.78
CA LEU A 6 -1.34 19.26 30.87
C LEU A 6 -1.54 17.78 30.48
N ARG A 7 -2.67 17.18 30.88
CA ARG A 7 -3.01 15.80 30.48
C ARG A 7 -3.23 15.66 28.98
N MET A 8 -3.84 16.65 28.32
CA MET A 8 -4.01 16.67 26.86
C MET A 8 -2.65 16.72 26.13
N ALA A 9 -1.76 17.61 26.56
CA ALA A 9 -0.43 17.76 25.96
C ALA A 9 0.43 16.50 26.12
N LEU A 10 0.37 15.85 27.28
CA LEU A 10 1.09 14.59 27.53
C LEU A 10 0.52 13.42 26.70
N ARG A 11 -0.80 13.36 26.48
CA ARG A 11 -1.43 12.35 25.63
C ARG A 11 -1.04 12.50 24.16
N PHE A 12 -0.94 13.72 23.65
CA PHE A 12 -0.52 13.97 22.27
C PHE A 12 0.94 13.54 22.03
N LYS A 13 1.83 13.79 22.99
CA LYS A 13 3.23 13.34 22.91
C LYS A 13 3.39 11.81 22.98
N ALA A 14 2.43 11.11 23.59
CA ALA A 14 2.44 9.66 23.73
C ALA A 14 1.69 8.92 22.60
N ASP A 15 1.17 9.63 21.60
CA ASP A 15 0.41 9.02 20.50
C ASP A 15 1.36 8.33 19.49
N ASN A 16 1.39 7.00 19.52
CA ASN A 16 2.18 6.18 18.59
C ASN A 16 1.45 5.86 17.28
N ARG A 17 0.23 6.37 17.06
CA ARG A 17 -0.56 6.06 15.86
C ARG A 17 0.17 6.40 14.55
N ALA A 18 1.04 7.41 14.55
CA ALA A 18 1.89 7.74 13.40
C ALA A 18 2.98 6.68 13.13
N VAL A 19 3.54 6.09 14.19
CA VAL A 19 4.51 5.00 14.08
C VAL A 19 3.81 3.71 13.61
N THR A 20 2.65 3.41 14.15
CA THR A 20 1.84 2.28 13.68
C THR A 20 1.40 2.46 12.22
N ALA A 21 1.10 3.69 11.78
CA ALA A 21 0.77 3.97 10.38
C ALA A 21 1.93 3.68 9.42
N ILE A 22 3.19 3.98 9.79
CA ILE A 22 4.34 3.71 8.93
C ILE A 22 4.63 2.21 8.78
N GLU A 23 4.39 1.42 9.83
CA GLU A 23 4.52 -0.03 9.80
C GLU A 23 3.54 -0.66 8.81
N TYR A 24 2.25 -0.29 8.92
CA TYR A 24 1.23 -0.78 7.99
C TYR A 24 1.41 -0.24 6.57
N ALA A 25 1.89 1.00 6.41
CA ALA A 25 2.18 1.58 5.10
C ALA A 25 3.30 0.82 4.36
N LEU A 26 4.34 0.39 5.09
CA LEU A 26 5.42 -0.41 4.50
C LEU A 26 4.92 -1.77 4.02
N ILE A 27 4.11 -2.47 4.82
CA ILE A 27 3.52 -3.75 4.43
C ILE A 27 2.59 -3.57 3.23
N ALA A 28 1.75 -2.54 3.25
CA ALA A 28 0.84 -2.22 2.14
C ALA A 28 1.63 -1.92 0.85
N ALA A 29 2.74 -1.19 0.94
CA ALA A 29 3.60 -0.91 -0.21
C ALA A 29 4.21 -2.19 -0.81
N LEU A 30 4.68 -3.12 0.03
CA LEU A 30 5.22 -4.41 -0.44
C LEU A 30 4.15 -5.25 -1.14
N ILE A 31 2.95 -5.33 -0.56
CA ILE A 31 1.82 -6.04 -1.17
C ILE A 31 1.45 -5.39 -2.51
N ALA A 32 1.41 -4.06 -2.58
CA ALA A 32 1.10 -3.33 -3.80
C ALA A 32 2.10 -3.65 -4.93
N VAL A 33 3.41 -3.67 -4.63
CA VAL A 33 4.45 -4.01 -5.62
C VAL A 33 4.25 -5.43 -6.19
N VAL A 34 3.93 -6.40 -5.33
CA VAL A 34 3.67 -7.79 -5.76
C VAL A 34 2.42 -7.90 -6.63
N ILE A 35 1.34 -7.19 -6.27
CA ILE A 35 0.10 -7.20 -7.06
C ILE A 35 0.35 -6.55 -8.43
N ILE A 36 1.02 -5.39 -8.46
CA ILE A 36 1.32 -4.67 -9.71
C ILE A 36 2.15 -5.56 -10.64
N SER A 37 3.18 -6.23 -10.13
CA SER A 37 4.02 -7.11 -10.95
C SER A 37 3.26 -8.31 -11.50
N ALA A 38 2.42 -8.95 -10.67
CA ALA A 38 1.59 -10.08 -11.09
C ALA A 38 0.57 -9.68 -12.16
N VAL A 39 -0.14 -8.57 -11.97
CA VAL A 39 -1.13 -8.07 -12.94
C VAL A 39 -0.44 -7.64 -14.24
N THR A 40 0.75 -7.04 -14.17
CA THR A 40 1.52 -6.67 -15.36
C THR A 40 1.93 -7.90 -16.16
N ALA A 41 2.47 -8.93 -15.49
CA ALA A 41 2.86 -10.18 -16.15
C ALA A 41 1.67 -10.88 -16.81
N LEU A 42 0.53 -10.93 -16.11
CA LEU A 42 -0.71 -11.48 -16.64
C LEU A 42 -1.20 -10.70 -17.86
N GLY A 43 -1.20 -9.37 -17.79
CA GLY A 43 -1.60 -8.50 -18.90
C GLY A 43 -0.74 -8.71 -20.14
N THR A 44 0.58 -8.82 -19.98
CA THR A 44 1.50 -9.15 -21.07
C THR A 44 1.18 -10.52 -21.67
N GLY A 45 0.93 -11.54 -20.85
CA GLY A 45 0.55 -12.87 -21.32
C GLY A 45 -0.71 -12.85 -22.18
N VAL A 46 -1.76 -12.18 -21.70
CA VAL A 46 -3.03 -12.04 -22.43
C VAL A 46 -2.83 -11.27 -23.75
N SER A 47 -2.12 -10.15 -23.70
CA SER A 47 -1.82 -9.34 -24.91
C SER A 47 -1.06 -10.16 -25.96
N ASN A 48 -0.10 -10.96 -25.53
CA ASN A 48 0.67 -11.84 -26.43
C ASN A 48 -0.24 -12.89 -27.07
N THR A 49 -1.10 -13.55 -26.28
CA THR A 49 -2.05 -14.54 -26.81
C THR A 49 -2.94 -13.95 -27.90
N PHE A 50 -3.54 -12.77 -27.66
CA PHE A 50 -4.38 -12.12 -28.67
C PHE A 50 -3.58 -11.67 -29.89
N SER A 51 -2.33 -11.22 -29.71
CA SER A 51 -1.45 -10.82 -30.81
C SER A 51 -1.08 -12.02 -31.70
N THR A 52 -0.81 -13.18 -31.11
CA THR A 52 -0.55 -14.42 -31.84
C THR A 52 -1.77 -14.81 -32.68
N VAL A 53 -2.96 -14.83 -32.09
CA VAL A 53 -4.19 -15.16 -32.82
C VAL A 53 -4.45 -14.17 -33.97
N ALA A 54 -4.26 -12.87 -33.71
CA ALA A 54 -4.43 -11.84 -34.74
C ALA A 54 -3.40 -11.95 -35.88
N SER A 55 -2.20 -12.48 -35.61
CA SER A 55 -1.17 -12.69 -36.62
C SER A 55 -1.37 -13.98 -37.44
N GLU A 56 -2.16 -14.93 -36.95
CA GLU A 56 -2.45 -16.20 -37.62
C GLU A 56 -3.74 -16.16 -38.47
N LEU A 57 -4.49 -15.05 -38.43
CA LEU A 57 -5.70 -14.79 -39.22
C LEU A 57 -5.39 -13.97 -40.48
#